data_AF-A0A8J2TG04-F1
#
_entry.id   AF-A0A8J2TG04-F1
#
_cell.length_a   1.000
_cell.length_b   1.000
_cell.length_c   1.000
_cell.angle_alpha   90.00
_cell.angle_beta   90.00
_cell.angle_gamma   90.00
#
_symmetry.space_group_name_H-M   'P 1'
#
loop_
_entity.id
_entity.type
_entity.pdbx_description
1 polymer ?
#
loop_
_entity_poly.entity_id
_entity_poly.type
_entity_poly.pdbx_seq_one_letter_code
_entity_poly.pdbx_strand_id
1 'polypeptide(L)' 'MEAQEKVIRTYEKADGTVPFNEWLERLKDRQARGVIRTRLNRIRLGLMGDCKPIGSGVSELRIDFGPGYRVYFA' A
#
# COMPACT_ATOMS: atom_id res chain seq x y z
N MET A 1 -9.89 -10.81 -18.25
CA MET A 1 -9.54 -9.45 -17.81
C MET A 1 -8.04 -9.45 -17.63
N GLU A 2 -7.30 -8.88 -18.59
CA GLU A 2 -5.83 -8.85 -18.51
C GLU A 2 -5.41 -7.90 -17.40
N ALA A 3 -4.48 -8.35 -16.57
CA ALA A 3 -3.99 -7.54 -15.47
C ALA A 3 -3.00 -6.52 -16.04
N GLN A 4 -3.42 -5.26 -16.12
CA GLN A 4 -2.56 -4.18 -16.57
C GLN A 4 -1.53 -3.86 -15.47
N GLU A 5 -0.25 -3.89 -15.85
CA GLU A 5 0.84 -3.55 -14.92
C GLU A 5 0.67 -2.10 -14.42
N LYS A 6 0.79 -1.92 -13.11
CA LYS A 6 0.65 -0.62 -12.44
C LYS A 6 1.98 -0.18 -11.86
N VAL A 7 2.31 1.08 -12.11
CA VAL A 7 3.42 1.76 -11.45
C VAL A 7 2.93 2.31 -10.12
N ILE A 8 3.53 1.87 -9.02
CA ILE A 8 3.29 2.46 -7.70
C ILE A 8 4.28 3.59 -7.49
N ARG A 9 3.77 4.79 -7.21
CA ARG A 9 4.55 5.93 -6.77
C ARG A 9 4.22 6.23 -5.32
N THR A 10 5.23 6.49 -4.53
CA THR A 10 5.07 6.90 -3.13
C THR A 10 4.92 8.40 -3.06
N TYR A 11 4.01 8.89 -2.22
CA TYR A 11 3.90 10.33 -1.96
C TYR A 11 5.15 10.84 -1.25
N GLU A 12 5.77 11.85 -1.83
CA GLU A 12 6.89 12.60 -1.28
C GLU A 12 6.39 13.98 -0.86
N LYS A 13 6.68 14.37 0.39
CA LYS A 13 6.40 15.71 0.89
C LYS A 13 7.38 16.71 0.28
N ALA A 14 7.03 18.00 0.32
CA ALA A 14 7.90 19.07 -0.17
C ALA A 14 9.28 19.15 0.51
N ASP A 15 9.42 18.57 1.71
CA ASP A 15 10.68 18.48 2.46
C ASP A 15 11.52 17.23 2.10
N GLY A 16 11.10 16.45 1.09
CA GLY A 16 11.76 15.21 0.64
C GLY A 16 11.45 13.98 1.49
N THR A 17 10.65 14.11 2.55
CA THR A 17 10.27 12.96 3.38
C THR A 17 9.20 12.12 2.69
N VAL A 18 9.28 10.79 2.86
CA VAL A 18 8.36 9.83 2.27
C VAL A 18 7.64 9.08 3.41
N PRO A 19 6.47 9.57 3.88
CA PRO A 19 5.83 9.06 5.09
C PRO A 19 5.58 7.55 5.08
N PHE A 20 5.22 7.00 3.92
CA PHE A 20 4.99 5.56 3.78
C PHE A 20 6.28 4.76 4.00
N ASN A 21 7.41 5.20 3.44
CA ASN A 21 8.70 4.52 3.61
C ASN A 21 9.15 4.58 5.07
N GLU A 22 9.10 5.76 5.68
CA GLU A 22 9.46 5.95 7.09
C GLU A 22 8.60 5.09 8.03
N TRP A 23 7.29 5.05 7.78
CA TRP A 23 6.37 4.21 8.55
C TRP A 23 6.69 2.72 8.38
N LEU A 24 6.88 2.26 7.14
CA LEU A 24 7.16 0.85 6.86
C LEU A 24 8.51 0.41 7.46
N GLU A 25 9.51 1.28 7.47
CA GLU A 25 10.83 1.00 8.05
C GLU A 25 10.77 0.92 9.58
N ARG A 26 9.98 1.80 10.22
CA ARG A 26 9.78 1.83 11.68
C ARG A 26 8.92 0.68 12.21
N LEU A 27 8.19 -0.03 11.33
CA LEU A 27 7.38 -1.18 11.72
C LEU A 27 8.27 -2.33 12.20
N LYS A 28 8.24 -2.63 13.50
CA LYS A 28 9.10 -3.65 14.13
C LYS A 28 8.77 -5.07 13.66
N ASP A 29 7.51 -5.33 13.35
CA ASP A 29 7.05 -6.62 12.87
C ASP A 29 7.55 -6.88 11.44
N ARG A 30 8.54 -7.77 11.33
CA ARG A 30 9.14 -8.14 10.04
C ARG A 30 8.16 -8.88 9.13
N GLN A 31 7.26 -9.68 9.69
CA GLN A 31 6.27 -10.40 8.92
C GLN A 31 5.23 -9.43 8.34
N ALA A 32 4.74 -8.49 9.15
CA ALA A 32 3.83 -7.45 8.67
C ALA A 32 4.42 -6.66 7.50
N ARG A 33 5.70 -6.24 7.59
CA ARG A 33 6.39 -5.57 6.48
C ARG A 33 6.42 -6.42 5.20
N GLY A 34 6.69 -7.72 5.34
CA GLY A 34 6.70 -8.67 4.22
C GLY A 34 5.32 -8.84 3.57
N VAL A 35 4.27 -8.93 4.38
CA VAL A 35 2.88 -9.02 3.91
C VAL A 35 2.50 -7.74 3.16
N ILE A 36 2.79 -6.55 3.70
CA ILE A 36 2.50 -5.28 3.05
C ILE A 36 3.21 -5.19 1.69
N ARG A 37 4.52 -5.50 1.63
CA ARG A 37 5.29 -5.50 0.36
C ARG A 37 4.71 -6.49 -0.66
N THR A 38 4.34 -7.68 -0.22
CA THR A 38 3.70 -8.69 -1.08
C THR A 38 2.37 -8.17 -1.64
N ARG A 39 1.55 -7.52 -0.83
CA ARG A 39 0.27 -6.93 -1.28
C ARG A 39 0.50 -5.82 -2.30
N LEU A 40 1.49 -4.94 -2.10
CA LEU A 40 1.86 -3.91 -3.08
C LEU A 40 2.37 -4.51 -4.40
N ASN A 41 3.17 -5.59 -4.35
CA ASN A 41 3.60 -6.28 -5.57
C ASN A 41 2.41 -6.85 -6.36
N ARG A 42 1.37 -7.36 -5.67
CA ARG A 42 0.13 -7.79 -6.34
C ARG A 42 -0.58 -6.62 -7.02
N ILE A 43 -0.65 -5.46 -6.38
CA ILE A 43 -1.20 -4.23 -6.99
C ILE A 43 -0.43 -3.87 -8.28
N ARG A 44 0.91 -3.95 -8.26
CA ARG A 44 1.75 -3.71 -9.45
C ARG A 44 1.41 -4.66 -10.61
N LEU A 45 1.03 -5.90 -10.30
CA LEU A 45 0.58 -6.87 -11.29
C LEU A 45 -0.91 -6.74 -11.63
N GLY A 46 -1.56 -5.62 -11.31
CA GLY A 46 -2.98 -5.40 -11.58
C GLY A 46 -3.95 -6.15 -10.64
N LEU A 47 -3.45 -6.89 -9.65
CA LEU A 47 -4.26 -7.70 -8.73
C LEU A 47 -4.66 -6.87 -7.49
N MET A 48 -5.74 -6.10 -7.61
CA MET A 48 -6.21 -5.19 -6.56
C MET A 48 -6.51 -5.91 -5.22
N GLY A 49 -7.18 -7.05 -5.28
CA GLY A 49 -7.64 -7.75 -4.08
C GLY A 49 -8.63 -6.90 -3.27
N ASP A 50 -8.49 -6.88 -1.94
CA ASP A 50 -9.38 -6.12 -1.07
C ASP A 50 -9.02 -4.63 -1.02
N CYS A 51 -9.51 -3.88 -2.01
CA CYS A 51 -9.45 -2.43 -2.05
C CYS A 51 -10.88 -1.84 -2.02
N LYS A 52 -11.04 -0.69 -1.36
CA LYS A 52 -12.32 0.03 -1.33
C LYS A 52 -12.13 1.53 -1.51
N PRO A 53 -12.97 2.22 -2.31
CA PRO A 53 -13.02 3.67 -2.30
C PRO A 53 -13.53 4.16 -0.94
N ILE A 54 -12.90 5.18 -0.38
CA ILE A 54 -13.30 5.81 0.89
C ILE A 54 -13.78 7.25 0.70
N GLY A 55 -13.84 7.72 -0.56
CA GLY A 55 -14.27 9.07 -0.93
C GLY A 55 -13.12 9.97 -1.37
N SER A 56 -13.45 11.12 -1.95
CA SER A 56 -12.49 12.17 -2.37
C SER A 56 -11.35 11.69 -3.27
N GLY A 57 -11.61 10.68 -4.11
CA GLY A 57 -10.60 10.10 -5.00
C GLY A 57 -9.59 9.18 -4.30
N VAL A 58 -9.78 8.86 -3.01
CA VAL A 58 -8.90 7.98 -2.24
C VAL A 58 -9.52 6.59 -2.11
N SER A 59 -8.68 5.57 -2.24
CA SER A 59 -8.99 4.18 -1.94
C SER A 59 -8.09 3.64 -0.84
N GLU A 60 -8.61 2.72 -0.03
CA GLU A 60 -7.84 1.94 0.93
C GLU A 60 -7.57 0.53 0.39
N LEU A 61 -6.36 0.04 0.58
CA LEU A 61 -5.99 -1.38 0.50
C LEU A 61 -6.07 -1.95 1.91
N ARG A 62 -6.97 -2.91 2.12
CA ARG A 62 -7.20 -3.56 3.41
C ARG A 62 -6.34 -4.81 3.51
N ILE A 63 -5.57 -4.90 4.59
CA ILE A 63 -4.65 -6.01 4.87
C ILE A 63 -4.96 -6.52 6.27
N ASP A 64 -5.72 -7.60 6.34
CA ASP A 64 -6.14 -8.22 7.60
C ASP A 64 -5.05 -9.18 8.09
N PHE A 65 -3.95 -8.58 8.55
CA PHE A 65 -2.81 -9.25 9.17
C PHE A 65 -2.41 -8.53 10.46
N GLY A 66 -2.22 -9.26 11.55
CA GLY A 66 -1.91 -8.70 12.87
C GLY A 66 -2.99 -7.69 13.32
N PRO A 67 -2.62 -6.43 13.65
CA PRO A 67 -3.58 -5.41 14.08
C PRO A 67 -4.55 -4.93 12.97
N GLY A 68 -4.36 -5.37 11.73
CA GLY A 68 -5.07 -4.85 10.57
C GLY A 68 -4.40 -3.58 10.04
N TYR A 69 -3.80 -3.68 8.85
CA TYR A 69 -3.11 -2.57 8.20
C TYR A 69 -3.95 -2.00 7.05
N ARG A 70 -3.82 -0.69 6.82
CA ARG A 70 -4.46 0.04 5.72
C ARG A 70 -3.40 0.84 4.98
N VAL A 71 -3.39 0.74 3.66
CA VAL A 71 -2.55 1.58 2.78
C VAL A 71 -3.48 2.38 1.89
N TYR A 72 -3.30 3.70 1.87
CA TYR A 72 -4.16 4.60 1.10
C TYR A 72 -3.48 5.03 -0.19
N PHE A 73 -4.25 5.12 -1.27
CA PHE A 73 -3.77 5.51 -2.61
C PHE A 73 -4.87 6.25 -3.40
N ALA A 74 -4.45 6.99 -4.43
CA ALA A 74 -5.30 7.72 -5.38
C ALA A 74 -4.89 7.39 -6.82
#